data_AF-A0A920RZU6-F1
#
_entry.id   AF-A0A920RZU6-F1
#
_cell.length_a   1.000
_cell.length_b   1.000
_cell.length_c   1.000
_cell.angle_alpha   90.00
_cell.angle_beta   90.00
_cell.angle_gamma   90.00
#
_symmetry.space_group_name_H-M   'P 1'
#
loop_
_entity.id
_entity.type
_entity.pdbx_description
1 polymer ?
#
loop_
_entity_poly.entity_id
_entity_poly.type
_entity_poly.pdbx_seq_one_letter_code
_entity_poly.pdbx_strand_id
1 'polypeptide(L)'
;MEQFRTSLIDNFTGEKIKISPLAFITRAVVNALKKYPNFNSSIDSQNNKLVFKKYFHIGFAVDTPHGLMVPKIRNVDQMGLKEIFKGIKKSKQSM
;
A
#
# COMPACT_ATOMS: atom_id res chain seq x y z
N MET A 1 -3.31 -14.59 9.77
CA MET A 1 -3.75 -13.51 8.85
C MET A 1 -4.95 -13.92 8.01
N GLU A 2 -4.89 -15.02 7.26
CA GLU A 2 -5.99 -15.43 6.35
C GLU A 2 -7.33 -15.70 7.05
N GLN A 3 -7.31 -16.32 8.23
CA GLN A 3 -8.52 -16.50 9.05
C GLN A 3 -9.17 -15.16 9.40
N PHE A 4 -8.39 -14.20 9.93
CA PHE A 4 -8.88 -12.85 10.25
C PHE A 4 -9.42 -12.12 9.02
N ARG A 5 -8.72 -12.19 7.88
CA ARG A 5 -9.15 -11.55 6.63
C ARG A 5 -10.49 -12.09 6.15
N THR A 6 -10.70 -13.40 6.31
CA THR A 6 -11.90 -14.10 5.85
C THR A 6 -13.07 -13.95 6.84
N SER A 7 -12.80 -13.63 8.10
CA SER A 7 -13.82 -13.38 9.14
C SER A 7 -14.32 -11.93 9.17
N LEU A 8 -13.82 -11.03 8.32
CA LEU A 8 -14.26 -9.62 8.32
C LEU A 8 -15.71 -9.49 7.82
N ILE A 9 -16.55 -8.91 8.67
CA ILE A 9 -17.96 -8.64 8.41
C ILE A 9 -18.22 -7.15 8.69
N ASP A 10 -19.12 -6.54 7.93
CA ASP A 10 -19.61 -5.20 8.20
C ASP A 10 -20.67 -5.25 9.30
N ASN A 11 -20.43 -4.52 10.40
CA ASN A 11 -21.29 -4.59 11.59
C ASN A 11 -22.69 -4.03 11.37
N PHE A 12 -22.90 -3.20 10.33
CA PHE A 12 -24.22 -2.61 10.05
C PHE A 12 -25.02 -3.43 9.05
N THR A 13 -24.38 -3.95 8.01
CA THR A 13 -25.06 -4.69 6.93
C THR A 13 -25.00 -6.21 7.11
N GLY A 14 -24.11 -6.72 7.97
CA GLY A 14 -23.83 -8.15 8.10
C GLY A 14 -23.08 -8.75 6.91
N GLU A 15 -22.67 -7.93 5.93
CA GLU A 15 -22.02 -8.42 4.72
C GLU A 15 -20.53 -8.71 4.93
N LYS A 16 -20.04 -9.73 4.22
CA LYS A 16 -18.61 -10.10 4.25
C LYS A 16 -17.76 -9.05 3.53
N ILE A 17 -16.81 -8.46 4.25
CA ILE A 17 -15.90 -7.47 3.68
C ILE A 17 -14.77 -8.20 2.94
N LYS A 18 -14.77 -8.11 1.61
CA LYS A 18 -13.67 -8.65 0.78
C LYS A 18 -12.49 -7.69 0.80
N ILE A 19 -11.42 -8.07 1.48
CA ILE A 19 -10.12 -7.37 1.46
C ILE A 19 -9.05 -8.32 0.92
N SER A 20 -8.17 -7.82 0.06
CA SER A 20 -7.02 -8.59 -0.44
C SER A 20 -5.90 -8.68 0.62
N PRO A 21 -5.12 -9.77 0.66
CA PRO A 21 -3.93 -9.86 1.52
C PRO A 21 -2.95 -8.70 1.28
N LEU A 22 -2.85 -8.21 0.04
CA LEU A 22 -1.98 -7.09 -0.32
C LEU A 22 -2.29 -5.82 0.50
N ALA A 23 -3.55 -5.53 0.83
CA ALA A 23 -3.89 -4.35 1.64
C ALA A 23 -3.30 -4.43 3.07
N PHE A 24 -3.25 -5.63 3.66
CA PHE A 24 -2.62 -5.86 4.96
C PHE A 24 -1.11 -5.71 4.88
N ILE A 25 -0.49 -6.29 3.85
CA ILE A 25 0.95 -6.18 3.61
C ILE A 25 1.34 -4.72 3.41
N THR A 26 0.61 -3.97 2.59
CA THR A 26 0.86 -2.54 2.37
C THR A 26 0.80 -1.75 3.69
N ARG A 27 -0.20 -2.02 4.55
CA ARG A 27 -0.29 -1.36 5.87
C ARG A 27 0.89 -1.75 6.79
N ALA A 28 1.28 -3.02 6.80
CA ALA A 28 2.41 -3.49 7.58
C ALA A 28 3.74 -2.88 7.11
N VAL A 29 3.95 -2.78 5.80
CA VAL A 29 5.11 -2.13 5.19
C VAL A 29 5.19 -0.66 5.61
N VAL A 30 4.08 0.08 5.55
CA VAL A 30 4.08 1.48 6.01
C VAL A 30 4.48 1.61 7.48
N ASN A 31 4.00 0.71 8.35
CA ASN A 31 4.41 0.70 9.75
C ASN A 31 5.91 0.38 9.90
N ALA A 32 6.45 -0.55 9.11
CA ALA A 32 7.87 -0.85 9.09
C ALA A 32 8.70 0.35 8.59
N LEU A 33 8.26 1.03 7.53
CA LEU A 33 8.93 2.24 7.01
C LEU A 33 8.93 3.39 8.02
N LYS A 34 7.85 3.54 8.81
CA LYS A 34 7.81 4.50 9.92
C LYS A 34 8.78 4.15 11.04
N LYS A 35 8.90 2.86 11.38
CA LYS A 35 9.80 2.35 12.42
C LYS A 35 11.27 2.41 12.00
N TYR A 36 11.55 2.24 10.71
CA TYR A 36 12.88 2.21 10.14
C TYR A 36 13.01 3.24 8.99
N PRO A 37 13.12 4.55 9.29
CA PRO A 37 13.09 5.63 8.31
C PRO A 37 14.17 5.54 7.22
N ASN A 38 15.29 4.86 7.49
CA ASN A 38 16.35 4.62 6.52
C ASN A 38 15.82 3.94 5.25
N PHE A 39 14.81 3.07 5.37
CA PHE A 39 14.18 2.43 4.21
C PHE A 39 13.27 3.38 3.40
N ASN A 40 12.77 4.46 4.01
CA ASN A 40 11.97 5.49 3.31
C ASN A 40 12.83 6.72 2.98
N SER A 41 14.00 6.49 2.39
CA SER A 41 14.93 7.54 2.02
C SER A 41 15.45 7.36 0.58
N SER A 42 16.19 8.35 0.08
CA SER A 42 16.91 8.27 -1.18
C SER A 42 18.21 9.04 -1.12
N ILE A 43 19.22 8.57 -1.86
CA ILE A 43 20.51 9.24 -1.95
C ILE A 43 20.41 10.35 -3.01
N ASP A 44 20.74 11.57 -2.61
CA ASP A 44 21.02 12.69 -3.51
C ASP A 44 22.51 12.68 -3.82
N SER A 45 22.86 12.17 -4.99
CA SER A 45 24.25 12.04 -5.44
C SER A 45 24.91 13.38 -5.77
N GLN A 46 24.13 14.41 -6.13
CA GLN A 46 24.68 15.72 -6.46
C GLN A 46 25.14 16.47 -5.21
N ASN A 47 24.34 16.38 -4.15
CA ASN A 47 24.62 17.06 -2.90
C ASN A 47 25.28 16.16 -1.85
N ASN A 48 25.57 14.90 -2.20
CA ASN A 48 26.11 13.85 -1.33
C ASN A 48 25.34 13.74 0.00
N LYS A 49 24.00 13.72 -0.09
CA LYS A 49 23.08 13.76 1.07
C LYS A 49 22.08 12.62 1.03
N LEU A 50 21.64 12.19 2.21
CA LEU A 50 20.51 11.27 2.35
C LEU A 50 19.21 12.05 2.59
N VAL A 51 18.22 11.84 1.73
CA VAL A 51 16.91 12.50 1.80
C VAL A 51 15.88 11.57 2.43
N PHE A 52 15.43 11.92 3.63
CA PHE A 52 14.36 11.19 4.33
C PHE A 52 12.98 11.70 3.89
N LYS A 53 12.12 10.77 3.46
CA LYS A 53 10.77 11.10 3.00
C LYS A 53 9.78 11.00 4.16
N LYS A 54 8.98 12.06 4.34
CA LYS A 54 7.89 12.09 5.35
C LYS A 54 6.56 11.56 4.80
N TYR A 55 6.47 11.34 3.49
CA TYR A 55 5.31 10.75 2.82
C TYR A 55 5.54 9.27 2.57
N PHE A 56 4.43 8.50 2.54
CA PHE A 56 4.46 7.05 2.33
C PHE A 56 3.64 6.72 1.09
N HIS A 57 4.32 6.62 -0.05
CA HIS A 57 3.73 6.21 -1.32
C HIS A 57 4.18 4.80 -1.64
N ILE A 58 3.25 3.87 -1.82
CA ILE A 58 3.58 2.46 -2.02
C ILE A 58 3.22 2.06 -3.45
N GLY A 59 4.23 1.62 -4.19
CA GLY A 59 4.09 1.00 -5.49
C GLY A 59 3.81 -0.50 -5.37
N PHE A 60 3.08 -1.07 -6.32
CA PHE A 60 2.90 -2.51 -6.42
C PHE A 60 3.01 -2.95 -7.88
N ALA A 61 3.66 -4.08 -8.14
CA ALA A 61 3.80 -4.61 -9.48
C ALA A 61 2.46 -5.16 -9.99
N VAL A 62 2.13 -4.84 -11.24
CA VAL A 62 0.97 -5.37 -11.97
C VAL A 62 1.45 -5.82 -13.34
N ASP A 63 1.15 -7.07 -13.66
CA ASP A 63 1.34 -7.58 -15.01
C ASP A 63 0.17 -7.13 -15.89
N THR A 64 0.47 -6.49 -17.01
CA THR A 64 -0.52 -5.93 -17.94
C THR A 64 -0.23 -6.42 -19.36
N PRO A 65 -1.19 -6.39 -20.29
CA PRO A 65 -0.92 -6.72 -21.70
C PRO A 65 0.18 -5.86 -22.35
N HIS A 66 0.43 -4.67 -21.81
CA HIS A 66 1.47 -3.74 -22.28
C HIS A 66 2.82 -3.92 -21.54
N GLY A 67 2.94 -4.95 -20.69
CA GLY A 67 4.12 -5.25 -19.89
C GLY A 67 3.95 -4.97 -18.40
N LEU A 68 5.04 -5.09 -17.65
CA LEU A 68 5.06 -4.85 -16.21
C LEU A 68 4.86 -3.36 -15.92
N MET A 69 3.81 -3.03 -15.16
CA MET A 69 3.57 -1.67 -14.68
C MET A 69 3.60 -1.60 -13.15
N VAL A 70 3.96 -0.44 -12.61
CA VAL A 70 4.04 -0.21 -11.16
C VAL A 70 3.24 1.04 -10.77
N PRO A 71 1.92 0.95 -10.60
CA PRO A 71 1.13 2.04 -10.06
C PRO A 71 1.47 2.26 -8.57
N LYS A 72 1.26 3.48 -8.09
CA LYS A 72 1.47 3.84 -6.68
C LYS A 72 0.21 4.38 -6.02
N ILE A 73 0.01 4.00 -4.77
CA ILE A 73 -0.99 4.59 -3.88
C ILE A 73 -0.27 5.66 -3.05
N ARG A 74 -0.81 6.88 -3.02
CA ARG A 74 -0.22 8.00 -2.29
C ARG A 74 -0.76 8.05 -0.85
N ASN A 75 0.05 8.58 0.07
CA ASN A 75 -0.30 8.81 1.48
C ASN A 75 -0.94 7.60 2.19
N VAL A 76 -0.39 6.41 1.98
CA VAL A 76 -0.93 5.15 2.52
C VAL A 76 -0.93 5.15 4.06
N ASP A 77 -0.05 5.92 4.67
CA ASP A 77 0.02 6.11 6.11
C ASP A 77 -1.23 6.75 6.71
N GLN A 78 -1.98 7.50 5.90
CA GLN A 78 -3.23 8.17 6.28
C GLN A 78 -4.47 7.30 6.01
N MET A 79 -4.30 6.11 5.42
CA MET A 79 -5.41 5.26 4.96
C MET A 79 -5.66 4.04 5.84
N GLY A 80 -6.94 3.71 6.05
CA GLY A 80 -7.38 2.44 6.62
C GLY A 80 -7.37 1.27 5.62
N LEU A 81 -7.52 0.03 6.09
CA LEU A 81 -7.46 -1.17 5.23
C LEU A 81 -8.46 -1.15 4.07
N LYS A 82 -9.71 -0.71 4.31
CA LYS A 82 -10.75 -0.59 3.28
C LYS A 82 -10.34 0.41 2.18
N GLU A 83 -9.71 1.52 2.56
CA GLU A 83 -9.26 2.57 1.62
C GLU A 83 -8.05 2.11 0.82
N ILE A 84 -7.08 1.46 1.46
CA ILE A 84 -5.93 0.85 0.78
C ILE A 84 -6.42 -0.16 -0.25
N PHE A 85 -7.36 -1.04 0.12
CA PHE A 85 -7.94 -2.01 -0.81
C PHE A 85 -8.64 -1.34 -2.00
N LYS A 86 -9.45 -0.30 -1.78
CA LYS A 86 -10.06 0.50 -2.86
C LYS A 86 -9.00 1.14 -3.75
N GLY A 87 -7.92 1.67 -3.16
CA GLY A 87 -6.79 2.25 -3.89
C GLY A 87 -6.10 1.24 -4.80
N ILE A 88 -5.80 0.04 -4.28
CA ILE A 88 -5.22 -1.06 -5.08
C ILE A 88 -6.16 -1.41 -6.24
N LYS A 89 -7.46 -1.57 -5.98
CA LYS A 89 -8.44 -1.95 -7.01
C LYS A 89 -8.53 -0.88 -8.11
N LYS A 90 -8.61 0.39 -7.74
CA LYS A 90 -8.68 1.51 -8.69
C LYS A 90 -7.43 1.57 -9.56
N SER A 91 -6.25 1.46 -8.97
CA SER A 91 -4.97 1.48 -9.68
C SER A 91 -4.79 0.30 -10.65
N LYS A 92 -5.40 -0.86 -10.37
CA LYS A 92 -5.42 -1.99 -11.32
C LYS A 92 -6.38 -1.79 -12.49
N GLN A 93 -7.47 -1.04 -12.30
CA GLN A 93 -8.48 -0.80 -13.35
C GLN A 93 -8.09 0.28 -14.34
N SER A 94 -7.16 1.16 -13.95
CA SER A 94 -6.65 2.24 -14.80
C SER A 94 -5.47 1.82 -15.70
N MET A 95 -5.19 0.51 -15.77
CA MET A 95 -4.06 -0.09 -16.49
C MET A 95 -4.59 -1.16 -17.43
#